data_AF-A0A6S6Z0W8-F1
#
_entry.id   AF-A0A6S6Z0W8-F1
#
_cell.length_a   1.000
_cell.length_b   1.000
_cell.length_c   1.000
_cell.angle_alpha   90.00
_cell.angle_beta   90.00
_cell.angle_gamma   90.00
#
_symmetry.space_group_name_H-M   'P 1'
#
loop_
_entity.id
_entity.type
_entity.pdbx_description
1 polymer ?
#
loop_
_entity_poly.entity_id
_entity_poly.type
_entity_poly.pdbx_seq_one_letter_code
_entity_poly.pdbx_strand_id
1 'polypeptide(L)'
;MLPGLFPEEMARRLAQAGIDPAWLSALREDLYRHLLPIARAWTAALGLDTAFPDDFPSWTQRNHDAGQKRPLSGLHRLRQDGYQPLIQHADGAHVFPLQLVALLSAPGLDFTGGEFVMTEQRPRMQSRPMVLPLGLGDAAVIAVAHRPFQGTRDPYRVTARQAISQVRTGERLGLEVLLHDGP
;
A
#
# COMPACT_ATOMS: atom_id res chain seq x y z
N MET A 1 -10.89 2.66 -3.11
CA MET A 1 -11.10 1.29 -3.60
C MET A 1 -11.14 1.35 -5.11
N LEU A 2 -10.60 0.35 -5.78
CA LEU A 2 -10.52 0.19 -7.22
C LEU A 2 -11.05 -1.23 -7.53
N PRO A 3 -12.38 -1.40 -7.61
CA PRO A 3 -12.98 -2.71 -7.82
C PRO A 3 -12.57 -3.29 -9.17
N GLY A 4 -12.17 -4.56 -9.21
CA GLY A 4 -11.77 -5.27 -10.41
C GLY A 4 -10.60 -4.64 -11.17
N LEU A 5 -9.72 -3.88 -10.49
CA LEU A 5 -8.54 -3.28 -11.12
C LEU A 5 -7.70 -4.33 -11.86
N PHE A 6 -7.57 -5.51 -11.26
CA PHE A 6 -7.02 -6.69 -11.90
C PHE A 6 -8.19 -7.59 -12.33
N PRO A 7 -8.38 -7.83 -13.63
CA PRO A 7 -9.34 -8.84 -14.09
C PRO A 7 -9.07 -10.18 -13.41
N GLU A 8 -10.12 -10.95 -13.10
CA GLU A 8 -10.00 -12.20 -12.34
C GLU A 8 -8.93 -13.14 -12.90
N GLU A 9 -8.91 -13.33 -14.22
CA GLU A 9 -7.90 -14.17 -14.89
C GLU A 9 -6.46 -13.68 -14.64
N MET A 10 -6.25 -12.36 -14.68
CA MET A 10 -4.95 -11.77 -14.36
C MET A 10 -4.60 -11.97 -12.88
N ALA A 11 -5.56 -11.77 -11.98
CA ALA A 11 -5.34 -11.94 -10.54
C ALA A 11 -4.96 -13.40 -10.22
N ARG A 12 -5.66 -14.37 -10.80
CA ARG A 12 -5.36 -15.80 -10.70
C ARG A 12 -3.98 -16.13 -11.28
N ARG A 13 -3.62 -15.55 -12.42
CA ARG A 13 -2.29 -15.74 -13.04
C ARG A 13 -1.17 -15.20 -12.15
N LEU A 14 -1.31 -14.00 -11.59
CA LEU A 14 -0.34 -13.41 -10.66
C LEU A 14 -0.18 -14.27 -9.39
N ALA A 15 -1.29 -14.80 -8.87
CA ALA A 15 -1.29 -15.68 -7.70
C ALA A 15 -0.51 -17.00 -7.92
N GLN A 16 -0.53 -17.53 -9.15
CA GLN A 16 0.09 -18.80 -9.52
C GLN A 16 1.52 -18.66 -10.05
N ALA A 17 1.73 -17.74 -11.00
CA ALA A 17 2.99 -17.60 -11.73
C ALA A 17 3.98 -16.65 -11.04
N GLY A 18 3.52 -15.88 -10.04
CA GLY A 18 4.32 -14.84 -9.40
C GLY A 18 4.27 -13.51 -10.14
N ILE A 19 5.16 -12.59 -9.74
CA ILE A 19 5.29 -11.26 -10.33
C ILE A 19 6.49 -11.24 -11.26
N ASP A 20 6.27 -10.85 -12.52
CA ASP A 20 7.35 -10.49 -13.45
C ASP A 20 7.96 -9.13 -13.04
N PRO A 21 9.28 -9.05 -12.79
CA PRO A 21 9.96 -7.79 -12.45
C PRO A 21 9.71 -6.65 -13.45
N ALA A 22 9.64 -6.94 -14.75
CA ALA A 22 9.42 -5.91 -15.77
C ALA A 22 8.01 -5.33 -15.67
N TRP A 23 7.02 -6.21 -15.48
CA TRP A 23 5.63 -5.80 -15.25
C TRP A 23 5.47 -4.98 -13.97
N LEU A 24 6.11 -5.39 -12.87
CA LEU A 24 6.07 -4.65 -11.61
C LEU A 24 6.71 -3.26 -11.75
N SER A 25 7.83 -3.17 -12.47
CA SER A 25 8.49 -1.90 -12.74
C SER A 25 7.57 -0.95 -13.52
N ALA A 26 6.95 -1.42 -14.59
CA ALA A 26 5.99 -0.63 -15.37
C ALA A 26 4.78 -0.19 -14.53
N LEU A 27 4.24 -1.10 -13.71
CA LEU A 27 3.14 -0.78 -12.80
C LEU A 27 3.52 0.30 -11.77
N ARG A 28 4.72 0.22 -11.18
CA ARG A 28 5.22 1.23 -10.23
C ARG A 28 5.37 2.60 -10.90
N GLU A 29 5.91 2.64 -12.12
CA GLU A 29 6.08 3.89 -12.87
C GLU A 29 4.72 4.53 -13.22
N ASP A 30 3.77 3.74 -13.69
CA ASP A 30 2.42 4.24 -13.98
C ASP A 30 1.71 4.71 -12.71
N LEU A 31 1.78 3.94 -11.62
CA LEU A 31 1.22 4.35 -10.32
C LEU A 31 1.86 5.63 -9.81
N TYR A 32 3.19 5.77 -9.92
CA TYR A 32 3.88 7.00 -9.53
C TYR A 32 3.33 8.20 -10.30
N ARG A 33 3.22 8.11 -11.62
CA ARG A 33 2.68 9.19 -12.46
C ARG A 33 1.28 9.63 -12.02
N HIS A 34 0.39 8.68 -11.75
CA HIS A 34 -1.00 8.97 -11.35
C HIS A 34 -1.12 9.49 -9.92
N LEU A 35 -0.23 9.04 -9.01
CA LEU A 35 -0.30 9.38 -7.58
C LEU A 35 0.57 10.59 -7.21
N LEU A 36 1.51 11.00 -8.07
CA LEU A 36 2.40 12.14 -7.86
C LEU A 36 1.67 13.44 -7.52
N PRO A 37 0.58 13.84 -8.21
CA PRO A 37 -0.17 15.04 -7.83
C PRO A 37 -0.75 14.97 -6.42
N ILE A 38 -1.22 13.78 -6.00
CA ILE A 38 -1.79 13.56 -4.66
C ILE A 38 -0.67 13.62 -3.62
N ALA A 39 0.47 12.99 -3.87
CA ALA A 39 1.63 13.02 -2.98
C ALA A 39 2.13 14.46 -2.76
N ARG A 40 2.27 15.24 -3.84
CA ARG A 40 2.63 16.67 -3.76
C ARG A 40 1.61 17.48 -2.98
N ALA A 41 0.32 17.27 -3.23
CA ALA A 41 -0.75 17.95 -2.48
C ALA A 41 -0.71 17.61 -0.98
N TRP A 42 -0.44 16.35 -0.63
CA TRP A 42 -0.34 15.91 0.76
C TRP A 42 0.87 16.52 1.46
N THR A 43 2.03 16.53 0.81
CA THR A 43 3.24 17.19 1.32
C THR A 43 3.01 18.68 1.57
N ALA A 44 2.40 19.38 0.60
CA ALA A 44 2.07 20.80 0.74
C ALA A 44 1.09 21.06 1.89
N ALA A 45 0.01 20.27 1.99
CA ALA A 45 -0.99 20.41 3.05
C ALA A 45 -0.43 20.15 4.45
N LEU A 46 0.65 19.37 4.56
CA LEU A 46 1.32 19.05 5.82
C LEU A 46 2.55 19.93 6.08
N GLY A 47 2.90 20.85 5.18
CA GLY A 47 4.09 21.69 5.30
C GLY A 47 5.41 20.90 5.32
N LEU A 48 5.47 19.78 4.61
CA LEU A 48 6.65 18.92 4.56
C LEU A 48 7.60 19.36 3.44
N ASP A 49 8.91 19.27 3.68
CA ASP A 49 9.96 19.64 2.71
C ASP A 49 10.39 18.45 1.83
N THR A 50 9.44 17.63 1.39
CA THR A 50 9.73 16.46 0.54
C THR A 50 9.47 16.78 -0.93
N ALA A 51 10.53 16.88 -1.72
CA ALA A 51 10.42 17.04 -3.16
C ALA A 51 10.33 15.68 -3.88
N PHE A 52 9.22 15.47 -4.58
CA PHE A 52 9.05 14.34 -5.50
C PHE A 52 9.42 14.80 -6.93
N PRO A 53 10.39 14.18 -7.63
CA PRO A 53 10.71 14.50 -9.01
C PRO A 53 9.56 14.13 -9.96
N ASP A 54 9.59 14.61 -11.20
CA ASP A 54 8.50 14.37 -12.16
C ASP A 54 8.46 12.93 -12.70
N ASP A 55 9.58 12.20 -12.63
CA ASP A 55 9.70 10.83 -13.12
C ASP A 55 10.10 9.83 -12.01
N PHE A 56 9.63 8.59 -12.17
CA PHE A 56 9.86 7.51 -11.20
C PHE A 56 11.31 7.00 -11.17
N PRO A 57 12.06 6.91 -12.28
CA PRO A 57 13.48 6.58 -12.25
C PRO A 57 14.31 7.54 -11.38
N SER A 58 14.12 8.85 -11.52
CA SER A 58 14.80 9.86 -10.71
C SER A 58 14.42 9.75 -9.22
N TRP A 59 13.16 9.43 -8.92
CA TRP A 59 12.73 9.16 -7.55
C TRP A 59 13.44 7.93 -6.97
N THR A 60 13.50 6.84 -7.74
CA THR A 60 14.17 5.60 -7.34
C THR A 60 15.66 5.82 -7.12
N GLN A 61 16.35 6.55 -8.01
CA GLN A 61 17.76 6.89 -7.83
C GLN A 61 18.00 7.65 -6.52
N ARG A 62 17.12 8.61 -6.20
CA ARG A 62 17.19 9.37 -4.93
C ARG A 62 17.07 8.47 -3.70
N ASN A 63 16.20 7.46 -3.76
CA ASN A 63 16.09 6.44 -2.71
C ASN A 63 17.45 5.73 -2.54
N HIS A 64 18.03 5.27 -3.65
CA HIS A 64 19.27 4.49 -3.65
C HIS A 64 20.48 5.30 -3.17
N ASP A 65 20.54 6.59 -3.54
CA ASP A 65 21.57 7.53 -3.08
C ASP A 65 21.48 7.77 -1.56
N ALA A 66 20.27 7.72 -1.00
CA ALA A 66 20.03 7.79 0.44
C ALA A 66 20.24 6.45 1.17
N GLY A 67 20.76 5.42 0.48
CA GLY A 67 20.98 4.09 1.03
C GLY A 67 19.74 3.20 1.08
N GLN A 68 18.61 3.64 0.54
CA GLN A 68 17.39 2.83 0.46
C GLN A 68 17.40 1.99 -0.81
N LYS A 69 17.76 0.70 -0.71
CA LYS A 69 17.90 -0.20 -1.88
C LYS A 69 17.06 -1.47 -1.77
N ARG A 70 16.38 -1.68 -0.65
CA ARG A 70 15.62 -2.90 -0.39
C ARG A 70 14.24 -2.79 -1.06
N PRO A 71 13.89 -3.68 -2.01
CA PRO A 71 12.56 -3.68 -2.60
C PRO A 71 11.52 -4.01 -1.53
N LEU A 72 10.43 -3.25 -1.51
CA LEU A 72 9.32 -3.45 -0.57
C LEU A 72 8.08 -4.06 -1.22
N SER A 73 7.95 -3.92 -2.55
CA SER A 73 6.80 -4.45 -3.29
C SER A 73 6.88 -5.97 -3.45
N GLY A 74 5.77 -6.67 -3.34
CA GLY A 74 5.77 -8.13 -3.47
C GLY A 74 4.41 -8.80 -3.25
N LEU A 75 4.41 -10.12 -3.44
CA LEU A 75 3.29 -10.99 -3.08
C LEU A 75 3.36 -11.36 -1.61
N HIS A 76 2.21 -11.36 -0.97
CA HIS A 76 2.03 -11.84 0.39
C HIS A 76 1.13 -13.06 0.39
N ARG A 77 1.65 -14.18 0.91
CA ARG A 77 0.93 -15.46 1.01
C ARG A 77 0.77 -15.82 2.48
N LEU A 78 -0.47 -15.79 2.95
CA LEU A 78 -0.83 -16.16 4.32
C LEU A 78 -1.70 -17.41 4.27
N ARG A 79 -1.25 -18.47 4.94
CA ARG A 79 -2.04 -19.69 5.14
C ARG A 79 -2.83 -19.58 6.43
N GLN A 80 -3.66 -20.58 6.70
CA GLN A 80 -4.32 -20.75 8.00
C GLN A 80 -3.38 -20.42 9.17
N ASP A 81 -3.91 -19.66 10.14
CA ASP A 81 -3.24 -19.09 11.31
C ASP A 81 -2.20 -17.99 11.03
N GLY A 82 -1.85 -17.76 9.76
CA GLY A 82 -1.06 -16.63 9.30
C GLY A 82 -1.83 -15.31 9.39
N TYR A 83 -1.11 -14.24 9.72
CA TYR A 83 -1.62 -12.87 9.77
C TYR A 83 -0.49 -11.88 9.49
N GLN A 84 -0.85 -10.62 9.20
CA GLN A 84 0.11 -9.51 9.18
C GLN A 84 -0.19 -8.61 10.38
N PRO A 85 0.79 -8.37 11.28
CA PRO A 85 0.60 -7.46 12.39
C PRO A 85 0.35 -6.03 11.88
N LEU A 86 -0.07 -5.16 12.80
CA LEU A 86 -0.30 -3.76 12.47
C LEU A 86 1.02 -3.04 12.19
N ILE A 87 1.27 -2.68 10.93
CA ILE A 87 2.51 -2.10 10.43
C ILE A 87 2.30 -0.78 9.68
N GLN A 88 3.41 -0.14 9.34
CA GLN A 88 3.53 0.99 8.40
C GLN A 88 4.75 0.76 7.50
N HIS A 89 4.77 1.40 6.34
CA HIS A 89 5.98 1.49 5.51
C HIS A 89 6.46 2.94 5.52
N ALA A 90 7.12 3.31 6.62
CA ALA A 90 7.56 4.67 6.89
C ALA A 90 9.08 4.78 7.12
N ASP A 91 9.79 3.66 6.98
CA ASP A 91 11.21 3.59 7.30
C ASP A 91 12.05 4.14 6.15
N GLY A 92 13.00 5.02 6.48
CA GLY A 92 13.94 5.61 5.53
C GLY A 92 13.81 7.13 5.40
N ALA A 93 14.77 7.72 4.69
CA ALA A 93 14.84 9.16 4.42
C ALA A 93 13.83 9.65 3.36
N HIS A 94 13.46 8.80 2.41
CA HIS A 94 12.62 9.14 1.27
C HIS A 94 11.44 8.17 1.15
N VAL A 95 10.29 8.59 1.67
CA VAL A 95 9.08 7.78 1.73
C VAL A 95 8.03 8.39 0.80
N PHE A 96 7.56 7.61 -0.15
CA PHE A 96 6.39 7.99 -0.96
C PHE A 96 5.11 7.71 -0.14
N PRO A 97 4.18 8.67 0.01
CA PRO A 97 3.14 8.62 1.03
C PRO A 97 2.01 7.61 0.73
N LEU A 98 1.97 7.05 -0.47
CA LEU A 98 0.91 6.20 -0.99
C LEU A 98 1.45 4.87 -1.51
N GLN A 99 0.65 3.82 -1.41
CA GLN A 99 0.91 2.51 -1.98
C GLN A 99 -0.37 1.91 -2.54
N LEU A 100 -0.24 0.93 -3.43
CA LEU A 100 -1.34 0.09 -3.90
C LEU A 100 -1.31 -1.25 -3.17
N VAL A 101 -2.47 -1.69 -2.68
CA VAL A 101 -2.68 -3.05 -2.19
C VAL A 101 -3.76 -3.72 -3.03
N ALA A 102 -3.63 -5.01 -3.30
CA ALA A 102 -4.62 -5.78 -4.05
C ALA A 102 -4.79 -7.19 -3.50
N LEU A 103 -5.97 -7.77 -3.71
CA LEU A 103 -6.27 -9.14 -3.32
C LEU A 103 -6.32 -10.06 -4.55
N LEU A 104 -5.58 -11.16 -4.49
CA LEU A 104 -5.38 -12.11 -5.60
C LEU A 104 -5.99 -13.49 -5.32
N SER A 105 -6.83 -13.58 -4.28
CA SER A 105 -7.56 -14.78 -3.88
C SER A 105 -9.00 -14.38 -3.51
N ALA A 106 -9.95 -15.26 -3.72
CA ALA A 106 -11.37 -15.01 -3.49
C ALA A 106 -11.75 -15.25 -2.02
N PRO A 107 -12.20 -14.23 -1.26
CA PRO A 107 -12.75 -14.42 0.07
C PRO A 107 -13.96 -15.36 0.05
N GLY A 108 -14.08 -16.25 1.03
CA GLY A 108 -15.15 -17.23 1.14
C GLY A 108 -14.99 -18.48 0.26
N LEU A 109 -14.10 -18.44 -0.73
CA LEU A 109 -13.77 -19.59 -1.58
C LEU A 109 -12.34 -20.09 -1.33
N ASP A 110 -11.35 -19.24 -1.52
CA ASP A 110 -9.94 -19.59 -1.37
C ASP A 110 -9.47 -19.45 0.09
N PHE A 111 -10.11 -18.58 0.87
CA PHE A 111 -9.81 -18.38 2.30
C PHE A 111 -11.01 -17.82 3.09
N THR A 112 -10.98 -17.95 4.41
CA THR A 112 -11.86 -17.23 5.36
C THR A 112 -11.03 -16.48 6.42
N GLY A 113 -11.60 -15.44 7.05
CA GLY A 113 -10.81 -14.48 7.83
C GLY A 113 -9.95 -13.63 6.89
N GLY A 114 -8.73 -13.27 7.30
CA GLY A 114 -7.75 -12.62 6.41
C GLY A 114 -8.16 -11.25 5.89
N GLU A 115 -9.07 -10.55 6.58
CA GLU A 115 -9.53 -9.22 6.19
C GLU A 115 -8.37 -8.22 6.17
N PHE A 116 -8.38 -7.33 5.19
CA PHE A 116 -7.46 -6.20 5.17
C PHE A 116 -7.97 -5.13 6.13
N VAL A 117 -7.21 -4.88 7.21
CA VAL A 117 -7.59 -3.98 8.29
C VAL A 117 -6.68 -2.76 8.25
N MET A 118 -7.26 -1.59 8.48
CA MET A 118 -6.52 -0.36 8.70
C MET A 118 -6.95 0.28 10.03
N THR A 119 -6.04 1.05 10.62
CA THR A 119 -6.37 1.93 11.73
C THR A 119 -5.97 3.35 11.40
N GLU A 120 -6.85 4.31 11.64
CA GLU A 120 -6.54 5.74 11.61
C GLU A 120 -6.48 6.28 13.04
N GLN A 121 -5.31 6.74 13.46
CA GLN A 121 -5.12 7.42 14.73
C GLN A 121 -5.04 8.93 14.50
N ARG A 122 -5.91 9.65 15.20
CA ARG A 122 -5.92 11.12 15.24
C ARG A 122 -5.34 11.58 16.58
N PRO A 123 -4.60 12.70 16.64
CA PRO A 123 -4.03 13.19 17.88
C PRO A 123 -5.08 13.26 19.00
N ARG A 124 -4.75 12.67 20.16
CA ARG A 124 -5.62 12.63 21.36
C ARG A 124 -6.95 11.89 21.20
N MET A 125 -7.12 11.10 20.14
CA MET A 125 -8.29 10.24 19.93
C MET A 125 -7.89 8.77 19.92
N GLN A 126 -8.84 7.90 20.25
CA GLN A 126 -8.70 6.46 20.02
C GLN A 126 -8.60 6.16 18.53
N SER A 127 -7.87 5.10 18.19
CA SER A 127 -7.74 4.65 16.81
C SER A 127 -9.09 4.21 16.26
N ARG A 128 -9.43 4.69 15.06
CA ARG A 128 -10.60 4.24 14.32
C ARG A 128 -10.22 3.03 13.45
N PRO A 129 -10.80 1.84 13.69
CA PRO A 129 -10.60 0.70 12.81
C PRO A 129 -11.38 0.88 11.50
N MET A 130 -10.85 0.32 10.43
CA MET A 130 -11.44 0.28 9.10
C MET A 130 -11.15 -1.10 8.51
N VAL A 131 -12.12 -1.68 7.80
CA VAL A 131 -11.93 -2.92 7.04
C VAL A 131 -12.14 -2.59 5.57
N LEU A 132 -11.22 -3.01 4.72
CA LEU A 132 -11.35 -2.88 3.27
C LEU A 132 -11.89 -4.21 2.74
N PRO A 133 -13.16 -4.26 2.28
CA PRO A 133 -13.79 -5.50 1.80
C PRO A 133 -13.33 -5.81 0.36
N LEU A 134 -12.04 -6.08 0.18
CA LEU A 134 -11.46 -6.41 -1.12
C LEU A 134 -11.99 -7.79 -1.58
N GLY A 135 -12.54 -7.85 -2.79
CA GLY A 135 -12.77 -9.08 -3.54
C GLY A 135 -11.56 -9.50 -4.38
N LEU A 136 -11.68 -10.64 -5.06
CA LEU A 136 -10.66 -11.10 -5.99
C LEU A 136 -10.45 -10.07 -7.11
N GLY A 137 -9.21 -9.61 -7.28
CA GLY A 137 -8.83 -8.63 -8.30
C GLY A 137 -9.06 -7.17 -7.89
N ASP A 138 -9.73 -6.93 -6.76
CA ASP A 138 -9.89 -5.58 -6.23
C ASP A 138 -8.56 -5.04 -5.70
N ALA A 139 -8.41 -3.72 -5.80
CA ALA A 139 -7.29 -3.00 -5.23
C ALA A 139 -7.71 -1.76 -4.43
N ALA A 140 -6.77 -1.20 -3.68
CA ALA A 140 -6.93 0.07 -2.99
C ALA A 140 -5.61 0.84 -2.97
N VAL A 141 -5.69 2.15 -3.20
CA VAL A 141 -4.59 3.07 -2.87
C VAL A 141 -4.79 3.55 -1.44
N ILE A 142 -3.75 3.39 -0.62
CA ILE A 142 -3.79 3.69 0.81
C ILE A 142 -2.54 4.48 1.23
N ALA A 143 -2.62 5.16 2.36
CA ALA A 143 -1.46 5.82 2.95
C ALA A 143 -0.48 4.78 3.52
N VAL A 144 0.83 4.99 3.31
CA VAL A 144 1.87 4.09 3.87
C VAL A 144 2.09 4.32 5.36
N ALA A 145 1.81 5.54 5.85
CA ALA A 145 1.97 5.92 7.25
C ALA A 145 1.18 7.16 7.63
N HIS A 146 1.43 8.28 6.95
CA HIS A 146 0.84 9.57 7.28
C HIS A 146 -0.01 10.09 6.13
N ARG A 147 -1.11 10.76 6.47
CA ARG A 147 -1.92 11.49 5.50
C ARG A 147 -2.46 12.79 6.11
N PRO A 148 -2.76 13.81 5.29
CA PRO A 148 -3.50 14.97 5.74
C PRO A 148 -4.94 14.58 6.09
N PHE A 149 -5.45 15.17 7.16
CA PHE A 149 -6.84 15.14 7.56
C PHE A 149 -7.34 16.58 7.69
N GLN A 150 -8.49 16.87 7.09
CA GLN A 150 -9.07 18.20 7.16
C GLN A 150 -9.64 18.47 8.56
N GLY A 151 -8.95 19.33 9.32
CA GLY A 151 -9.47 19.87 10.57
C GLY A 151 -10.41 21.04 10.34
N THR A 152 -10.93 21.61 11.44
CA THR A 152 -11.83 22.77 11.42
C THR A 152 -11.14 24.07 10.96
N ARG A 153 -9.82 24.18 11.13
CA ARG A 153 -9.02 25.34 10.72
C ARG A 153 -8.04 24.94 9.63
N ASP A 154 -7.08 24.10 10.01
CA ASP A 154 -6.00 23.68 9.13
C ASP A 154 -5.97 22.15 8.98
N PRO A 155 -5.45 21.64 7.85
CA PRO A 155 -5.11 20.23 7.74
C PRO A 155 -4.09 19.83 8.81
N TYR A 156 -4.23 18.62 9.34
CA TYR A 156 -3.23 18.05 10.26
C TYR A 156 -2.92 16.61 9.92
N ARG A 157 -1.80 16.12 10.44
CA ARG A 157 -1.31 14.76 10.20
C ARG A 157 -2.10 13.74 11.02
N VAL A 158 -2.60 12.70 10.36
CA VAL A 158 -3.11 11.48 11.01
C VAL A 158 -2.23 10.29 10.67
N THR A 159 -2.25 9.29 11.53
CA THR A 159 -1.42 8.08 11.40
C THR A 159 -2.29 6.93 10.92
N ALA A 160 -2.01 6.42 9.73
CA ALA A 160 -2.59 5.21 9.17
C ALA A 160 -1.65 4.02 9.40
N ARG A 161 -2.20 2.90 9.86
CA ARG A 161 -1.50 1.61 9.90
C ARG A 161 -2.34 0.57 9.19
N GLN A 162 -1.69 -0.48 8.71
CA GLN A 162 -2.34 -1.58 7.99
C GLN A 162 -1.99 -2.93 8.61
N ALA A 163 -2.91 -3.88 8.54
CA ALA A 163 -2.77 -5.25 9.02
C ALA A 163 -3.59 -6.18 8.12
N ILE A 164 -3.33 -7.47 8.26
CA ILE A 164 -4.20 -8.53 7.74
C ILE A 164 -4.58 -9.38 8.94
N SER A 165 -5.87 -9.54 9.18
CA SER A 165 -6.35 -10.39 10.28
C SER A 165 -5.93 -11.85 10.07
N GLN A 166 -6.11 -12.69 11.09
CA GLN A 166 -5.80 -14.11 10.99
C GLN A 166 -6.63 -14.78 9.88
N VAL A 167 -5.94 -15.49 8.99
CA VAL A 167 -6.56 -16.41 8.04
C VAL A 167 -7.05 -17.62 8.82
N ARG A 168 -8.36 -17.89 8.77
CA ARG A 168 -8.99 -18.98 9.52
C ARG A 168 -8.96 -20.30 8.76
N THR A 169 -9.12 -20.25 7.44
CA THR A 169 -9.02 -21.41 6.55
C THR A 169 -8.43 -20.99 5.21
N GLY A 170 -7.81 -21.94 4.51
CA GLY A 170 -7.34 -21.74 3.14
C GLY A 170 -6.07 -20.89 3.04
N GLU A 171 -5.91 -20.19 1.92
CA GLU A 171 -4.74 -19.37 1.61
C GLU A 171 -5.13 -18.03 1.01
N ARG A 172 -4.71 -16.96 1.69
CA ARG A 172 -4.88 -15.58 1.23
C ARG A 172 -3.64 -15.14 0.46
N LEU A 173 -3.86 -14.67 -0.75
CA LEU A 173 -2.86 -14.03 -1.60
C LEU A 173 -3.18 -12.57 -1.82
N GLY A 174 -2.19 -11.71 -1.58
CA GLY A 174 -2.26 -10.29 -1.88
C GLY A 174 -1.00 -9.79 -2.58
N LEU A 175 -1.12 -8.61 -3.17
CA LEU A 175 -0.03 -7.86 -3.79
C LEU A 175 0.09 -6.51 -3.07
N GLU A 176 1.30 -6.12 -2.70
CA GLU A 176 1.64 -4.76 -2.26
C GLU A 176 2.61 -4.12 -3.25
N VAL A 177 2.30 -2.91 -3.70
CA VAL A 177 3.13 -2.12 -4.61
C VAL A 177 3.47 -0.79 -3.95
N LEU A 178 4.72 -0.67 -3.53
CA LEU A 178 5.29 0.50 -2.90
C LEU A 178 6.10 1.32 -3.90
N LEU A 179 5.97 2.64 -3.78
CA LEU A 179 6.60 3.63 -4.65
C LEU A 179 7.89 4.20 -4.06
N HIS A 180 8.49 3.53 -3.08
CA HIS A 180 9.81 3.82 -2.53
C HIS A 180 10.46 2.49 -2.12
N ASP A 181 11.78 2.52 -1.94
CA ASP A 181 12.54 1.38 -1.44
C ASP A 181 12.90 1.62 0.03
N GLY A 182 13.15 0.54 0.78
CA GLY A 182 13.55 0.61 2.18
C GLY A 182 15.06 0.67 2.35
N PRO A 183 15.54 1.09 3.54
CA PRO A 183 16.94 0.91 3.93
C PRO A 183 17.32 -0.58 3.99
#